data_AF-A0A3D3VTG8-F1
#
_entry.id   AF-A0A3D3VTG8-F1
#
_cell.length_a   1.000
_cell.length_b   1.000
_cell.length_c   1.000
_cell.angle_alpha   90.00
_cell.angle_beta   90.00
_cell.angle_gamma   90.00
#
_symmetry.space_group_name_H-M   'P 1'
#
loop_
_entity.id
_entity.type
_entity.pdbx_description
1 polymer ?
#
loop_
_entity_poly.entity_id
_entity_poly.type
_entity_poly.pdbx_seq_one_letter_code
_entity_poly.pdbx_strand_id
1 'polypeptide(L)'
;ADRLREVNERTADLNRTTGTLKEALSSSKARGQWGERMAEDILQMVGFVEGVNYARQRTLPGSGRRPDFTFLLPRGLTLNMDVKFPFDNYLAWLGATSDSERDQFRRSFLKDVRDRIREVASRD
;
A
#
# COMPACT_ATOMS: atom_id res chain seq x y z
N ALA A 1 18.18 -30.14 -22.22
CA ALA A 1 19.06 -28.99 -21.88
C ALA A 1 18.29 -27.67 -21.94
N ASP A 2 17.51 -27.42 -23.00
CA ASP A 2 16.85 -26.12 -23.21
C ASP A 2 15.77 -25.75 -22.18
N ARG A 3 14.96 -26.72 -21.71
CA ARG A 3 13.99 -26.47 -20.62
C ARG A 3 14.62 -26.02 -19.30
N LEU A 4 15.83 -26.47 -18.98
CA LEU A 4 16.55 -26.05 -17.77
C LEU A 4 17.11 -24.63 -17.92
N ARG A 5 17.53 -24.23 -19.13
CA ARG A 5 17.91 -22.84 -19.43
C ARG A 5 16.72 -21.90 -19.35
N GLU A 6 15.60 -22.27 -19.96
CA GLU A 6 14.38 -21.46 -19.95
C GLU A 6 13.83 -21.26 -18.52
N VAL A 7 13.86 -22.30 -17.68
CA VAL A 7 13.48 -22.18 -16.27
C VAL A 7 14.44 -21.24 -15.53
N ASN A 8 15.76 -21.38 -15.71
CA ASN A 8 16.74 -20.48 -15.09
C ASN A 8 16.58 -19.02 -15.54
N GLU A 9 16.29 -18.77 -16.81
CA GLU A 9 16.03 -17.44 -17.34
C GLU A 9 14.76 -16.82 -16.74
N ARG A 10 13.66 -17.58 -16.67
CA ARG A 10 12.42 -17.12 -16.01
C ARG A 10 12.62 -16.86 -14.52
N THR A 11 13.40 -17.69 -13.83
CA THR A 11 13.75 -17.48 -12.41
C THR A 11 14.63 -16.22 -12.24
N ALA A 12 15.57 -15.98 -13.15
CA ALA A 12 16.41 -14.79 -13.12
C ALA A 12 15.59 -13.51 -13.37
N ASP A 13 14.64 -13.54 -14.32
CA ASP A 13 13.75 -12.40 -14.58
C ASP A 13 12.80 -12.15 -13.40
N LEU A 14 12.23 -13.19 -12.80
CA LEU A 14 11.45 -13.07 -11.57
C LEU A 14 12.25 -12.39 -10.45
N ASN A 15 13.47 -12.88 -10.19
CA ASN A 15 14.35 -12.29 -9.18
C ASN A 15 14.70 -10.83 -9.48
N ARG A 16 14.92 -10.49 -10.76
CA ARG A 16 15.18 -9.12 -11.19
C ARG A 16 13.96 -8.22 -10.97
N THR A 17 12.77 -8.64 -11.37
CA THR A 17 11.53 -7.88 -11.16
C THR A 17 11.26 -7.69 -9.66
N THR A 18 11.45 -8.72 -8.84
CA THR A 18 11.34 -8.61 -7.37
C THR A 18 12.37 -7.65 -6.79
N GLY A 19 13.62 -7.67 -7.28
CA GLY A 19 14.68 -6.76 -6.87
C GLY A 19 14.36 -5.30 -7.20
N THR A 20 13.92 -5.03 -8.43
CA THR A 20 13.52 -3.68 -8.87
C THR A 20 12.31 -3.16 -8.08
N LEU A 21 11.33 -4.02 -7.79
CA LEU A 21 10.19 -3.65 -6.94
C LEU A 21 10.64 -3.31 -5.53
N LYS A 22 11.56 -4.11 -4.95
CA LYS A 22 12.13 -3.86 -3.62
C LYS A 22 12.91 -2.53 -3.57
N GLU A 23 13.71 -2.22 -4.58
CA GLU A 23 14.42 -0.95 -4.70
C GLU A 23 13.48 0.23 -4.90
N ALA A 24 12.46 0.09 -5.76
CA ALA A 24 11.47 1.14 -5.97
C ALA A 24 10.76 1.49 -4.65
N LEU A 25 10.47 0.48 -3.82
CA LEU A 25 9.81 0.63 -2.52
C LEU A 25 10.77 1.03 -1.37
N SER A 26 12.07 1.22 -1.64
CA SER A 26 13.04 1.64 -0.64
C SER A 26 12.90 3.11 -0.22
N SER A 27 12.24 3.95 -1.03
CA SER A 27 11.99 5.36 -0.69
C SER A 27 10.64 5.58 -0.01
N SER A 28 10.59 6.45 1.00
CA SER A 28 9.35 6.78 1.74
C SER A 28 8.22 7.25 0.80
N LYS A 29 8.57 8.04 -0.21
CA LYS A 29 7.62 8.53 -1.23
C LYS A 29 7.01 7.40 -2.06
N ALA A 30 7.83 6.48 -2.56
CA ALA A 30 7.34 5.36 -3.35
C ALA A 30 6.50 4.38 -2.52
N ARG A 31 6.82 4.20 -1.23
CA ARG A 31 5.97 3.44 -0.29
C ARG A 31 4.60 4.09 -0.11
N GLY A 32 4.55 5.42 0.02
CA GLY A 32 3.29 6.16 0.06
C GLY A 32 2.44 5.91 -1.18
N GLN A 33 3.04 6.09 -2.37
CA GLN A 33 2.36 5.86 -3.66
C GLN A 33 1.88 4.42 -3.83
N TRP A 34 2.66 3.44 -3.38
CA TRP A 34 2.24 2.04 -3.42
C TRP A 34 1.08 1.75 -2.46
N GLY A 35 1.10 2.35 -1.27
CA GLY A 35 -0.03 2.29 -0.33
C GLY A 35 -1.31 2.88 -0.93
N GLU A 36 -1.22 4.06 -1.56
CA GLU A 36 -2.33 4.68 -2.28
C GLU A 36 -2.85 3.78 -3.40
N ARG A 37 -1.96 3.20 -4.22
CA ARG A 37 -2.32 2.25 -5.29
C ARG A 37 -3.05 1.02 -4.76
N MET A 38 -2.56 0.42 -3.66
CA MET A 38 -3.20 -0.73 -3.04
C MET A 38 -4.59 -0.39 -2.49
N ALA A 39 -4.74 0.78 -1.86
CA ALA A 39 -6.04 1.24 -1.38
C ALA A 39 -7.02 1.42 -2.54
N GLU A 40 -6.56 2.00 -3.65
CA GLU A 40 -7.35 2.11 -4.88
C GLU A 40 -7.76 0.74 -5.43
N ASP A 41 -6.86 -0.23 -5.50
CA ASP A 41 -7.19 -1.59 -5.95
C ASP A 41 -8.29 -2.23 -5.09
N ILE A 42 -8.24 -2.01 -3.76
CA ILE A 42 -9.30 -2.47 -2.85
C ILE A 42 -10.63 -1.77 -3.14
N LEU A 43 -10.62 -0.44 -3.34
CA LEU A 43 -11.82 0.32 -3.67
C LEU A 43 -12.48 -0.18 -4.96
N GLN A 44 -11.68 -0.39 -6.01
CA GLN A 44 -12.18 -0.92 -7.27
C GLN A 44 -12.71 -2.36 -7.10
N MET A 45 -12.03 -3.19 -6.30
CA MET A 45 -12.46 -4.55 -6.01
C MET A 45 -13.80 -4.62 -5.28
N VAL A 46 -14.09 -3.67 -4.38
CA VAL A 46 -15.40 -3.56 -3.72
C VAL A 46 -16.47 -2.88 -4.58
N GLY A 47 -16.15 -2.55 -5.84
CA GLY A 47 -17.08 -2.01 -6.83
C GLY A 47 -17.20 -0.49 -6.84
N PHE A 48 -16.28 0.23 -6.19
CA PHE A 48 -16.28 1.69 -6.23
C PHE A 48 -15.67 2.18 -7.55
N VAL A 49 -16.29 3.23 -8.11
CA VAL A 49 -15.86 3.85 -9.37
C VAL A 49 -15.34 5.25 -9.10
N GLU A 50 -14.13 5.55 -9.59
CA GLU A 50 -13.56 6.89 -9.52
C GLU A 50 -14.43 7.89 -10.30
N GLY A 51 -14.65 9.07 -9.72
CA GLY A 51 -15.55 10.10 -10.24
C GLY A 51 -17.02 9.92 -9.86
N VAL A 52 -17.41 8.73 -9.39
CA VAL A 52 -18.78 8.44 -8.93
C VAL A 52 -18.82 8.28 -7.40
N ASN A 53 -18.06 7.32 -6.88
CA ASN A 53 -18.04 7.02 -5.44
C ASN A 53 -16.93 7.76 -4.71
N TYR A 54 -15.79 7.97 -5.38
CA TYR A 54 -14.64 8.66 -4.81
C TYR A 54 -13.87 9.44 -5.87
N ALA A 55 -13.03 10.39 -5.44
CA ALA A 55 -12.05 11.07 -6.28
C ALA A 55 -10.67 10.97 -5.64
N ARG A 56 -9.62 10.76 -6.45
CA ARG A 56 -8.23 10.85 -5.99
C ARG A 56 -7.79 12.30 -5.86
N GLN A 57 -7.04 12.58 -4.80
CA GLN A 57 -6.13 13.73 -4.72
C GLN A 57 -6.74 15.11 -5.09
N ARG A 58 -8.02 15.34 -4.78
CA ARG A 58 -8.66 16.64 -5.04
C ARG A 58 -8.19 17.64 -3.98
N THR A 59 -7.51 18.70 -4.40
CA THR A 59 -7.21 19.83 -3.51
C THR A 59 -8.53 20.42 -3.00
N LEU A 60 -8.78 20.34 -1.70
CA LEU A 60 -9.96 20.96 -1.11
C LEU A 60 -9.88 22.48 -1.27
N PRO A 61 -10.91 23.14 -1.84
CA PRO A 61 -10.92 24.60 -1.95
C PRO A 61 -10.77 25.24 -0.56
N GLY A 62 -9.79 26.13 -0.39
CA GLY A 62 -9.64 26.96 0.81
C GLY A 62 -8.85 26.38 2.00
N SER A 63 -8.53 25.07 2.04
CA SER A 63 -7.78 24.48 3.17
C SER A 63 -6.34 24.08 2.84
N GLY A 64 -5.98 23.95 1.56
CA GLY A 64 -4.68 23.44 1.13
C GLY A 64 -4.42 21.97 1.49
N ARG A 65 -5.35 21.30 2.17
CA ARG A 65 -5.25 19.89 2.56
C ARG A 65 -5.72 19.03 1.40
N ARG A 66 -4.86 18.11 0.96
CA ARG A 66 -5.11 17.21 -0.16
C ARG A 66 -5.12 15.78 0.39
N PRO A 67 -6.31 15.24 0.72
CA PRO A 67 -6.43 13.84 1.13
C PRO A 67 -6.15 12.92 -0.06
N ASP A 68 -5.73 11.69 0.21
CA ASP A 68 -5.45 10.70 -0.84
C ASP A 68 -6.72 10.35 -1.60
N PHE A 69 -7.83 10.16 -0.87
CA PHE A 69 -9.15 9.88 -1.43
C PHE A 69 -10.24 10.74 -0.77
N THR A 70 -11.21 11.17 -1.57
CA THR A 70 -12.43 11.84 -1.10
C THR A 70 -13.64 11.07 -1.61
N PHE A 71 -14.43 10.50 -0.71
CA PHE A 71 -15.69 9.83 -1.02
C PHE A 71 -16.84 10.83 -1.11
N LEU A 72 -17.69 10.65 -2.12
CA LEU A 72 -18.88 11.46 -2.36
C LEU A 72 -20.07 10.77 -1.70
N LEU A 73 -20.70 11.43 -0.74
CA LEU A 73 -21.84 10.91 0.01
C LEU A 73 -23.14 11.63 -0.37
N PRO A 74 -24.31 11.02 -0.11
CA PRO A 74 -25.60 11.68 -0.32
C PRO A 74 -25.68 13.04 0.37
N ARG A 75 -26.54 13.93 -0.16
CA ARG A 75 -26.74 15.30 0.35
C ARG A 75 -25.51 16.21 0.23
N GLY A 76 -24.59 15.89 -0.69
CA GLY A 76 -23.39 16.70 -0.93
C GLY A 76 -22.33 16.60 0.16
N LEU A 77 -22.44 15.61 1.04
CA LEU A 77 -21.44 15.33 2.07
C LEU A 77 -20.19 14.70 1.43
N THR A 78 -19.04 14.90 2.08
CA THR A 78 -17.77 14.29 1.65
C THR A 78 -17.07 13.64 2.83
N LEU A 79 -16.41 12.52 2.58
CA LEU A 79 -15.57 11.82 3.55
C LEU A 79 -14.16 11.70 2.99
N ASN A 80 -13.17 12.21 3.73
CA ASN A 80 -11.78 12.18 3.32
C ASN A 80 -11.05 11.00 3.97
N MET A 81 -10.22 10.30 3.20
CA MET A 81 -9.39 9.19 3.65
C MET A 81 -7.91 9.46 3.34
N ASP A 82 -7.07 9.27 4.36
CA ASP A 82 -5.61 9.36 4.30
C ASP A 82 -5.06 7.93 4.46
N VAL A 83 -4.33 7.46 3.47
CA VAL A 83 -3.80 6.10 3.43
C VAL A 83 -2.45 6.08 4.09
N LYS A 84 -2.38 5.31 5.17
CA LYS A 84 -1.22 5.25 6.04
C LYS A 84 -0.83 3.81 6.33
N PHE A 85 -0.03 3.23 5.44
CA PHE A 85 0.35 1.83 5.52
C PHE A 85 1.74 1.63 6.16
N PRO A 86 1.89 0.77 7.20
CA PRO A 86 3.18 0.48 7.82
C PRO A 86 3.96 -0.53 6.97
N PHE A 87 4.58 -0.02 5.91
CA PHE A 87 5.12 -0.84 4.82
C PHE A 87 6.47 -1.51 5.15
N ASP A 88 7.23 -0.98 6.11
CA ASP A 88 8.61 -1.42 6.39
C ASP A 88 8.68 -2.87 6.90
N ASN A 89 7.86 -3.20 7.92
CA ASN A 89 7.81 -4.57 8.45
C ASN A 89 7.15 -5.55 7.47
N TYR A 90 6.26 -5.07 6.58
CA TYR A 90 5.70 -5.91 5.52
C TYR A 90 6.76 -6.28 4.46
N LEU A 91 7.60 -5.33 4.05
CA LEU A 91 8.73 -5.60 3.16
C LEU A 91 9.76 -6.54 3.79
N ALA A 92 10.10 -6.30 5.06
CA ALA A 92 11.02 -7.16 5.78
C ALA A 92 10.47 -8.59 5.91
N TRP A 93 9.16 -8.73 6.12
CA TRP A 93 8.47 -10.02 6.12
C TRP A 93 8.55 -10.74 4.76
N LEU A 94 8.32 -10.03 3.65
CA LEU A 94 8.43 -10.59 2.30
C LEU A 94 9.87 -11.02 1.97
N GLY A 95 10.86 -10.26 2.43
CA GLY A 95 12.28 -10.52 2.22
C GLY A 95 12.92 -11.49 3.22
N ALA A 96 12.17 -11.99 4.20
CA ALA A 96 12.70 -12.86 5.25
C ALA A 96 13.08 -14.24 4.68
N THR A 97 14.30 -14.69 5.03
CA THR A 97 14.86 -15.95 4.53
C THR A 97 14.70 -17.10 5.51
N SER A 98 14.49 -16.80 6.80
CA SER A 98 14.19 -17.79 7.83
C SER A 98 12.76 -17.66 8.35
N ASP A 99 12.20 -18.78 8.82
CA ASP A 99 10.87 -18.79 9.42
C ASP A 99 10.83 -17.95 10.71
N SER A 100 11.92 -17.91 11.48
CA SER A 100 12.01 -17.09 12.70
C SER A 100 11.90 -15.58 12.39
N GLU A 101 12.64 -15.10 11.38
CA GLU A 101 12.57 -13.71 10.93
C GLU A 101 11.18 -13.39 10.35
N ARG A 102 10.62 -14.30 9.55
CA ARG A 102 9.30 -14.16 8.98
C ARG A 102 8.26 -14.00 10.10
N ASP A 103 8.32 -14.81 11.13
CA ASP A 103 7.38 -14.72 12.25
C ASP A 103 7.57 -13.44 13.08
N GLN A 104 8.82 -12.99 13.24
CA GLN A 104 9.14 -11.72 13.91
C GLN A 104 8.57 -10.53 13.13
N PHE A 105 8.87 -10.39 11.84
CA PHE A 105 8.41 -9.26 11.03
C PHE A 105 6.88 -9.26 10.88
N ARG A 106 6.25 -10.44 10.82
CA ARG A 106 4.79 -10.56 10.85
C ARG A 106 4.21 -9.98 12.13
N ARG A 107 4.76 -10.34 13.30
CA ARG A 107 4.32 -9.79 14.60
C ARG A 107 4.50 -8.28 14.66
N SER A 108 5.64 -7.77 14.20
CA SER A 108 5.93 -6.33 14.15
C SER A 108 4.97 -5.58 13.23
N PHE A 109 4.69 -6.11 12.03
CA PHE A 109 3.71 -5.53 11.11
C PHE A 109 2.31 -5.44 11.73
N LEU A 110 1.84 -6.52 12.35
CA LEU A 110 0.53 -6.53 13.02
C LEU A 110 0.46 -5.53 14.18
N LYS A 111 1.58 -5.34 14.90
CA LYS A 111 1.68 -4.33 15.94
C LYS A 111 1.58 -2.92 15.33
N ASP A 112 2.34 -2.63 14.28
CA ASP A 112 2.32 -1.32 13.62
C ASP A 112 0.92 -0.95 13.09
N VAL A 113 0.23 -1.92 12.48
CA VAL A 113 -1.15 -1.74 12.02
C VAL A 113 -2.06 -1.37 13.19
N ARG A 114 -1.96 -2.10 14.32
CA ARG A 114 -2.78 -1.84 15.50
C ARG A 114 -2.50 -0.47 16.12
N ASP A 115 -1.23 -0.10 16.20
CA ASP A 115 -0.81 1.20 16.74
C ASP A 115 -1.28 2.34 15.82
N ARG A 116 -1.22 2.16 14.50
CA ARG A 116 -1.76 3.14 13.53
C ARG A 116 -3.27 3.27 13.63
N ILE A 117 -4.02 2.17 13.80
CA ILE A 117 -5.48 2.24 14.01
C ILE A 117 -5.79 3.05 15.28
N ARG A 118 -5.05 2.83 16.37
CA ARG A 118 -5.21 3.60 17.62
C ARG A 118 -4.89 5.08 17.42
N GLU A 119 -3.79 5.41 16.75
CA GLU A 119 -3.38 6.80 16.45
C GLU A 119 -4.46 7.55 15.65
N VAL A 120 -5.07 6.87 14.67
CA VAL A 120 -6.14 7.46 13.85
C VAL A 120 -7.44 7.59 14.64
N ALA A 121 -7.79 6.59 15.45
CA ALA A 121 -9.02 6.61 16.26
C ALA A 121 -8.98 7.62 17.41
N SER A 122 -7.80 8.01 17.90
CA SER A 122 -7.63 9.00 18.97
C SER A 122 -7.52 10.44 18.48
N ARG A 123 -7.57 10.69 17.17
CA ARG A 123 -7.57 12.04 16.59
C ARG A 123 -9.01 12.44 16.29
N ASP A 124 -9.61 13.19 17.21
CA ASP A 124 -10.86 13.94 17.02
C ASP A 124 -10.64 15.15 16.07
#